data_AF-A0A9D5CYH7-F1
#
_entry.id   AF-A0A9D5CYH7-F1
#
_cell.length_a   1.000
_cell.length_b   1.000
_cell.length_c   1.000
_cell.angle_alpha   90.00
_cell.angle_beta   90.00
_cell.angle_gamma   90.00
#
_symmetry.space_group_name_H-M   'P 1'
#
loop_
_entity.id
_entity.type
_entity.pdbx_description
1 polymer ?
#
loop_
_entity_poly.entity_id
_entity_poly.type
_entity_poly.pdbx_seq_one_letter_code
_entity_poly.pdbx_strand_id
1 'polypeptide(L)'
;MDEEDVKELPRLQHEMEVTIMDLRESEYYLKLRDDLNGDQLLRSEISRRIGSKEHVQMVIYGLGSLEYSFQPQFQFALALLLREEVDILRIGEIQVYDPKITPVDANVIRSFGCTVLSVNEFARRRVENPTIIFLPFAWYNQVANLLEVNWSSSRLKNLIILGVSMHNWNGTYDEPYYEMFHIDETEKLTANDRWFPTLDKIRVDHEDAKPSGDWIRKLRDRMQRFYLQQFAPNQKWKNNFHGENVSRAPSRYLKTWSIPQAGWIKLNFDGYGNESYGYGGILCNDDGEILLSYAGPMPSANTNHDNHKGTIAAQVEGLRQGVRCFKQLLSLSYDDHKLIIEGSALSVVRWANAVAPPPHTFEEAFKEMCVMLEETNCLVYHIYPEANDKACELAKLGIKLTGFNSWSRVDQSCYYYLLNHILGSL
;
A
#
# COMPACT_ATOMS: atom_id res chain seq x y z
N MET A 1 -21.38 -3.03 15.32
CA MET A 1 -21.20 -3.53 13.97
C MET A 1 -22.56 -3.77 13.39
N ASP A 2 -22.80 -3.24 12.21
CA ASP A 2 -23.95 -3.60 11.40
C ASP A 2 -23.63 -4.85 10.54
N GLU A 3 -24.58 -5.27 9.70
CA GLU A 3 -24.43 -6.46 8.84
C GLU A 3 -23.36 -6.26 7.75
N GLU A 4 -23.09 -5.01 7.39
CA GLU A 4 -22.07 -4.64 6.40
C GLU A 4 -20.66 -4.78 7.01
N ASP A 5 -20.45 -4.27 8.22
CA ASP A 5 -19.21 -4.42 8.99
C ASP A 5 -18.81 -5.90 9.15
N VAL A 6 -19.78 -6.80 9.37
CA VAL A 6 -19.54 -8.25 9.54
C VAL A 6 -19.00 -8.87 8.26
N LYS A 7 -19.43 -8.39 7.09
CA LYS A 7 -18.95 -8.87 5.78
C LYS A 7 -17.57 -8.31 5.44
N GLU A 8 -17.28 -7.07 5.83
CA GLU A 8 -16.01 -6.40 5.53
C GLU A 8 -14.85 -6.88 6.42
N LEU A 9 -15.12 -7.42 7.62
CA LEU A 9 -14.09 -7.84 8.56
C LEU A 9 -13.14 -8.93 8.02
N PRO A 10 -13.62 -10.09 7.52
CA PRO A 10 -12.72 -11.12 6.96
C PRO A 10 -11.90 -10.61 5.77
N ARG A 11 -12.48 -9.69 4.96
CA ARG A 11 -11.78 -9.07 3.84
C ARG A 11 -10.61 -8.23 4.35
N LEU A 12 -10.87 -7.27 5.23
CA LEU A 12 -9.83 -6.36 5.69
C LEU A 12 -8.72 -7.10 6.47
N GLN A 13 -9.07 -8.19 7.17
CA GLN A 13 -8.08 -9.10 7.76
C GLN A 13 -7.18 -9.70 6.68
N HIS A 14 -7.76 -10.29 5.64
CA HIS A 14 -6.98 -10.90 4.56
C HIS A 14 -6.06 -9.88 3.85
N GLU A 15 -6.56 -8.66 3.60
CA GLU A 15 -5.74 -7.62 2.97
C GLU A 15 -4.56 -7.17 3.86
N MET A 16 -4.79 -7.12 5.17
CA MET A 16 -3.72 -6.85 6.12
C MET A 16 -2.68 -7.99 6.12
N GLU A 17 -3.11 -9.25 6.08
CA GLU A 17 -2.21 -10.40 5.98
C GLU A 17 -1.34 -10.34 4.71
N VAL A 18 -1.96 -10.08 3.56
CA VAL A 18 -1.25 -9.89 2.27
C VAL A 18 -0.28 -8.71 2.37
N THR A 19 -0.71 -7.59 2.96
CA THR A 19 0.15 -6.42 3.12
C THR A 19 1.34 -6.66 4.04
N ILE A 20 1.16 -7.41 5.14
CA ILE A 20 2.25 -7.81 6.04
C ILE A 20 3.22 -8.74 5.31
N MET A 21 2.72 -9.72 4.55
CA MET A 21 3.54 -10.65 3.79
C MET A 21 4.35 -9.92 2.71
N ASP A 22 3.69 -9.12 1.86
CA ASP A 22 4.34 -8.35 0.80
C ASP A 22 5.42 -7.41 1.37
N LEU A 23 5.11 -6.74 2.50
CA LEU A 23 6.07 -5.86 3.15
C LEU A 23 7.26 -6.63 3.72
N ARG A 24 7.03 -7.78 4.38
CA ARG A 24 8.09 -8.59 4.96
C ARG A 24 9.12 -9.06 3.91
N GLU A 25 8.65 -9.40 2.71
CA GLU A 25 9.50 -9.87 1.62
C GLU A 25 10.09 -8.73 0.77
N SER A 26 9.62 -7.50 0.97
CA SER A 26 10.11 -6.34 0.22
C SER A 26 11.59 -6.03 0.53
N GLU A 27 12.36 -5.62 -0.50
CA GLU A 27 13.74 -5.16 -0.26
C GLU A 27 13.78 -3.98 0.72
N TYR A 28 12.70 -3.19 0.82
CA TYR A 28 12.58 -2.11 1.80
C TYR A 28 12.67 -2.64 3.23
N TYR A 29 11.84 -3.64 3.58
CA TYR A 29 11.84 -4.17 4.95
C TYR A 29 13.11 -4.95 5.25
N LEU A 30 13.60 -5.74 4.29
CA LEU A 30 14.86 -6.48 4.44
C LEU A 30 16.03 -5.53 4.71
N LYS A 31 16.13 -4.42 3.96
CA LYS A 31 17.15 -3.40 4.20
C LYS A 31 16.97 -2.65 5.52
N LEU A 32 15.73 -2.31 5.88
CA LEU A 32 15.44 -1.69 7.18
C LEU A 32 15.88 -2.60 8.33
N ARG A 33 15.60 -3.90 8.21
CA ARG A 33 15.98 -4.92 9.18
C ARG A 33 17.50 -5.08 9.25
N ASP A 34 18.19 -5.08 8.12
CA ASP A 34 19.66 -5.12 8.07
C ASP A 34 20.27 -3.89 8.73
N ASP A 35 19.74 -2.70 8.45
CA ASP A 35 20.19 -1.45 9.06
C ASP A 35 19.92 -1.46 10.60
N LEU A 36 18.75 -1.96 11.04
CA LEU A 36 18.43 -2.14 12.46
C LEU A 36 19.40 -3.10 13.18
N ASN A 37 19.80 -4.19 12.52
CA ASN A 37 20.68 -5.21 13.10
C ASN A 37 22.16 -4.85 13.04
N GLY A 38 22.60 -4.24 11.93
CA GLY A 38 24.00 -3.99 11.61
C GLY A 38 24.57 -2.69 12.17
N ASP A 39 23.72 -1.70 12.48
CA ASP A 39 24.18 -0.42 13.01
C ASP A 39 24.35 -0.48 14.54
N GLN A 40 25.60 -0.68 14.98
CA GLN A 40 25.96 -0.77 16.40
C GLN A 40 25.60 0.50 17.19
N LEU A 41 25.62 1.67 16.54
CA LEU A 41 25.35 2.94 17.20
C LEU A 41 23.85 3.14 17.40
N LEU A 42 23.05 2.84 16.39
CA LEU A 42 21.58 2.79 16.49
C LEU A 42 21.15 1.83 17.61
N ARG A 43 21.72 0.62 17.62
CA ARG A 43 21.43 -0.37 18.68
C ARG A 43 21.83 0.12 20.06
N SER A 44 22.98 0.79 20.19
CA SER A 44 23.42 1.36 21.47
C SER A 44 22.49 2.47 21.96
N GLU A 45 22.02 3.34 21.07
CA GLU A 45 21.13 4.44 21.43
C GLU A 45 19.74 3.91 21.80
N ILE A 46 19.17 3.00 21.01
CA ILE A 46 17.91 2.32 21.34
C ILE A 46 18.04 1.61 22.70
N SER A 47 19.10 0.81 22.89
CA SER A 47 19.34 0.10 24.15
C SER A 47 19.48 1.04 25.34
N ARG A 48 20.13 2.19 25.16
CA ARG A 48 20.28 3.21 26.19
C ARG A 48 18.96 3.86 26.57
N ARG A 49 18.04 4.05 25.61
CA ARG A 49 16.72 4.65 25.82
C ARG A 49 15.73 3.67 26.43
N ILE A 50 15.67 2.47 25.88
CA ILE A 50 14.83 1.39 26.39
C ILE A 50 15.32 0.94 27.78
N GLY A 51 16.63 0.96 27.98
CA GLY A 51 17.29 0.54 29.22
C GLY A 51 17.05 -0.93 29.52
N SER A 52 16.80 -1.24 30.80
CA SER A 52 16.53 -2.59 31.28
C SER A 52 15.07 -3.05 31.11
N LYS A 53 14.24 -2.27 30.40
CA LYS A 53 12.83 -2.64 30.20
C LYS A 53 12.72 -3.88 29.31
N GLU A 54 11.92 -4.83 29.75
CA GLU A 54 11.58 -6.05 28.99
C GLU A 54 10.71 -5.71 27.79
N HIS A 55 9.79 -4.76 27.94
CA HIS A 55 8.88 -4.30 26.88
C HIS A 55 8.73 -2.78 26.86
N VAL A 56 8.51 -2.24 25.66
CA VAL A 56 8.27 -0.83 25.36
C VAL A 56 6.89 -0.71 24.71
N GLN A 57 6.13 0.31 25.13
CA GLN A 57 4.85 0.61 24.48
C GLN A 57 5.08 1.36 23.17
N MET A 58 4.33 1.01 22.14
CA MET A 58 4.17 1.83 20.95
C MET A 58 2.78 2.48 20.94
N VAL A 59 2.70 3.77 20.62
CA VAL A 59 1.44 4.49 20.41
C VAL A 59 1.44 5.09 19.01
N ILE A 60 0.46 4.71 18.19
CA ILE A 60 0.30 5.20 16.82
C ILE A 60 -0.77 6.29 16.78
N TYR A 61 -0.41 7.47 16.29
CA TYR A 61 -1.36 8.55 15.99
C TYR A 61 -1.36 8.90 14.51
N GLY A 62 -2.53 9.21 13.95
CA GLY A 62 -2.62 9.67 12.56
C GLY A 62 -2.50 8.54 11.55
N LEU A 63 -2.92 7.32 11.92
CA LEU A 63 -2.84 6.14 11.05
C LEU A 63 -3.80 6.24 9.86
N GLY A 64 -4.98 6.84 10.02
CA GLY A 64 -6.10 6.77 9.09
C GLY A 64 -6.94 5.49 9.20
N SER A 65 -7.76 5.23 8.19
CA SER A 65 -8.61 4.03 8.08
C SER A 65 -7.92 2.95 7.24
N LEU A 66 -7.83 1.73 7.77
CA LEU A 66 -7.30 0.57 7.04
C LEU A 66 -8.28 0.14 5.94
N GLU A 67 -9.58 0.28 6.19
CA GLU A 67 -10.66 -0.10 5.29
C GLU A 67 -10.62 0.66 3.96
N TYR A 68 -10.38 1.97 4.05
CA TYR A 68 -10.52 2.90 2.92
C TYR A 68 -9.21 3.35 2.28
N SER A 69 -8.05 2.97 2.83
CA SER A 69 -6.78 3.37 2.24
C SER A 69 -5.68 2.36 2.48
N PHE A 70 -4.88 2.13 1.44
CA PHE A 70 -3.72 1.25 1.48
C PHE A 70 -2.57 1.83 2.33
N GLN A 71 -2.39 3.15 2.33
CA GLN A 71 -1.30 3.77 3.09
C GLN A 71 -1.39 3.45 4.61
N PRO A 72 -2.55 3.58 5.27
CA PRO A 72 -2.79 3.08 6.63
C PRO A 72 -2.51 1.58 6.79
N GLN A 73 -2.90 0.73 5.84
CA GLN A 73 -2.60 -0.72 5.87
C GLN A 73 -1.10 -0.98 5.90
N PHE A 74 -0.34 -0.32 5.02
CA PHE A 74 1.11 -0.42 4.96
C PHE A 74 1.78 0.04 6.26
N GLN A 75 1.38 1.22 6.76
CA GLN A 75 1.94 1.80 7.98
C GLN A 75 1.66 0.91 9.20
N PHE A 76 0.45 0.35 9.28
CA PHE A 76 0.11 -0.58 10.34
C PHE A 76 0.90 -1.90 10.22
N ALA A 77 1.03 -2.46 9.01
CA ALA A 77 1.86 -3.63 8.75
C ALA A 77 3.32 -3.41 9.16
N LEU A 78 3.88 -2.23 8.88
CA LEU A 78 5.23 -1.86 9.32
C LEU A 78 5.34 -1.86 10.86
N ALA A 79 4.37 -1.30 11.58
CA ALA A 79 4.37 -1.32 13.04
C ALA A 79 4.32 -2.74 13.61
N LEU A 80 3.53 -3.63 12.98
CA LEU A 80 3.46 -5.04 13.35
C LEU A 80 4.79 -5.77 13.12
N LEU A 81 5.45 -5.53 11.98
CA LEU A 81 6.76 -6.12 11.68
C LEU A 81 7.87 -5.59 12.60
N LEU A 82 7.89 -4.29 12.89
CA LEU A 82 8.83 -3.71 13.86
C LEU A 82 8.68 -4.32 15.26
N ARG A 83 7.46 -4.71 15.64
CA ARG A 83 7.21 -5.42 16.91
C ARG A 83 7.87 -6.80 16.96
N GLU A 84 8.09 -7.44 15.82
CA GLU A 84 8.78 -8.73 15.74
C GLU A 84 10.30 -8.62 15.89
N GLU A 85 10.88 -7.43 15.73
CA GLU A 85 12.30 -7.16 15.99
C GLU A 85 12.59 -7.02 17.50
N VAL A 86 12.22 -8.08 18.25
CA VAL A 86 12.21 -8.12 19.72
C VAL A 86 13.59 -7.89 20.35
N ASP A 87 14.67 -8.30 19.67
CA ASP A 87 16.04 -8.12 20.14
C ASP A 87 16.51 -6.66 20.11
N ILE A 88 15.78 -5.80 19.41
CA ILE A 88 16.14 -4.41 19.15
C ILE A 88 15.15 -3.47 19.82
N LEU A 89 13.88 -3.54 19.41
CA LEU A 89 12.87 -2.54 19.78
C LEU A 89 12.04 -2.94 21.01
N ARG A 90 12.00 -4.24 21.35
CA ARG A 90 11.23 -4.80 22.48
C ARG A 90 9.80 -4.27 22.57
N ILE A 91 9.15 -4.02 21.43
CA ILE A 91 7.78 -3.49 21.44
C ILE A 91 6.86 -4.57 22.00
N GLY A 92 6.11 -4.23 23.04
CA GLY A 92 5.06 -5.08 23.60
C GLY A 92 3.71 -4.65 23.05
N GLU A 93 3.01 -3.83 23.83
CA GLU A 93 1.70 -3.30 23.45
C GLU A 93 1.83 -2.23 22.35
N ILE A 94 0.99 -2.36 21.31
CA ILE A 94 0.75 -1.31 20.32
C ILE A 94 -0.65 -0.75 20.57
N GLN A 95 -0.73 0.55 20.82
CA GLN A 95 -1.99 1.29 20.93
C GLN A 95 -2.18 2.19 19.71
N VAL A 96 -3.39 2.28 19.17
CA VAL A 96 -3.68 3.05 17.95
C VAL A 96 -4.82 4.02 18.23
N TYR A 97 -4.65 5.28 17.82
CA TYR A 97 -5.72 6.25 17.75
C TYR A 97 -5.68 7.02 16.42
N ASP A 98 -6.82 7.04 15.74
CA ASP A 98 -7.10 7.98 14.65
C ASP A 98 -8.62 8.22 14.60
N PRO A 99 -9.08 9.47 14.40
CA PRO A 99 -10.51 9.76 14.25
C PRO A 99 -11.17 9.07 13.05
N LYS A 100 -10.40 8.55 12.09
CA LYS A 100 -10.89 7.83 10.91
C LYS A 100 -11.04 6.32 11.12
N ILE A 101 -10.65 5.77 12.28
CA ILE A 101 -10.82 4.33 12.56
C ILE A 101 -12.29 3.95 12.53
N THR A 102 -12.66 3.05 11.62
CA THR A 102 -14.00 2.47 11.51
C THR A 102 -14.21 1.32 12.52
N PRO A 103 -15.46 0.85 12.72
CA PRO A 103 -15.69 -0.37 13.49
C PRO A 103 -14.95 -1.59 12.93
N VAL A 104 -14.84 -1.72 11.60
CA VAL A 104 -14.10 -2.79 10.93
C VAL A 104 -12.61 -2.66 11.22
N ASP A 105 -12.02 -1.47 11.01
CA ASP A 105 -10.62 -1.16 11.35
C ASP A 105 -10.31 -1.57 12.78
N ALA A 106 -11.16 -1.18 13.72
CA ALA A 106 -10.93 -1.43 15.14
C ALA A 106 -10.93 -2.93 15.48
N ASN A 107 -11.76 -3.73 14.81
CA ASN A 107 -11.75 -5.18 14.98
C ASN A 107 -10.51 -5.82 14.36
N VAL A 108 -10.08 -5.37 13.18
CA VAL A 108 -8.86 -5.86 12.53
C VAL A 108 -7.64 -5.54 13.38
N ILE A 109 -7.47 -4.30 13.84
CA ILE A 109 -6.37 -3.90 14.74
C ILE A 109 -6.33 -4.79 15.99
N ARG A 110 -7.49 -5.09 16.59
CA ARG A 110 -7.58 -6.00 17.75
C ARG A 110 -7.21 -7.44 17.41
N SER A 111 -7.58 -7.94 16.23
CA SER A 111 -7.21 -9.29 15.80
C SER A 111 -5.69 -9.49 15.64
N PHE A 112 -4.93 -8.43 15.39
CA PHE A 112 -3.45 -8.45 15.39
C PHE A 112 -2.83 -8.22 16.79
N GLY A 113 -3.63 -8.28 17.86
CA GLY A 113 -3.17 -8.12 19.24
C GLY A 113 -2.81 -6.67 19.61
N CYS A 114 -3.42 -5.69 18.95
CA CYS A 114 -3.23 -4.26 19.23
C CYS A 114 -4.47 -3.66 19.90
N THR A 115 -4.29 -2.56 20.62
CA THR A 115 -5.37 -1.86 21.32
C THR A 115 -5.80 -0.62 20.53
N VAL A 116 -7.11 -0.42 20.35
CA VAL A 116 -7.67 0.82 19.79
C VAL A 116 -8.09 1.73 20.94
N LEU A 117 -7.53 2.93 20.98
CA LEU A 117 -7.87 3.93 21.99
C LEU A 117 -9.24 4.54 21.67
N SER A 118 -10.12 4.62 22.67
CA SER A 118 -11.45 5.21 22.55
C SER A 118 -11.49 6.71 22.80
N VAL A 119 -10.38 7.30 23.28
CA VAL A 119 -10.29 8.70 23.68
C VAL A 119 -9.29 9.43 22.79
N ASN A 120 -9.72 10.58 22.26
CA ASN A 120 -8.82 11.49 21.56
C ASN A 120 -7.88 12.17 22.54
N GLU A 121 -6.63 11.71 22.58
CA GLU A 121 -5.59 12.37 23.39
C GLU A 121 -5.03 13.62 22.72
N PHE A 122 -5.40 13.93 21.47
CA PHE A 122 -4.80 15.00 20.67
C PHE A 122 -3.27 14.89 20.58
N ALA A 123 -2.74 13.66 20.59
CA ALA A 123 -1.31 13.35 20.71
C ALA A 123 -0.62 13.89 21.98
N ARG A 124 -1.39 14.20 23.04
CA ARG A 124 -0.88 14.65 24.34
C ARG A 124 -0.55 13.47 25.28
N ARG A 125 0.05 12.41 24.75
CA ARG A 125 0.47 11.24 25.55
C ARG A 125 1.65 11.63 26.44
N ARG A 126 1.47 11.60 27.76
CA ARG A 126 2.57 11.76 28.72
C ARG A 126 3.40 10.48 28.80
N VAL A 127 4.72 10.59 28.67
CA VAL A 127 5.66 9.45 28.65
C VAL A 127 6.50 9.37 29.94
N GLU A 128 6.07 8.52 30.87
CA GLU A 128 6.80 8.28 32.13
C GLU A 128 7.80 7.11 32.03
N ASN A 129 7.64 6.25 31.02
CA ASN A 129 8.55 5.16 30.68
C ASN A 129 8.95 5.28 29.20
N PRO A 130 10.08 4.66 28.78
CA PRO A 130 10.44 4.58 27.37
C PRO A 130 9.23 4.17 26.53
N THR A 131 8.85 5.01 25.58
CA THR A 131 7.64 4.86 24.76
C THR A 131 7.94 5.30 23.34
N ILE A 132 7.57 4.46 22.38
CA ILE A 132 7.67 4.77 20.95
C ILE A 132 6.36 5.43 20.52
N ILE A 133 6.42 6.67 20.07
CA ILE A 133 5.29 7.35 19.44
C ILE A 133 5.49 7.25 17.93
N PHE A 134 4.65 6.44 17.28
CA PHE A 134 4.65 6.30 15.83
C PHE A 134 3.67 7.31 15.22
N LEU A 135 4.18 8.23 14.41
CA LEU A 135 3.43 9.28 13.72
C LEU A 135 3.54 9.07 12.21
N PRO A 136 2.81 8.08 11.66
CA PRO A 136 2.85 7.75 10.25
C PRO A 136 2.52 8.91 9.30
N PHE A 137 1.72 9.86 9.79
CA PHE A 137 1.49 11.15 9.16
C PHE A 137 1.49 12.21 10.26
N ALA A 138 2.63 12.85 10.48
CA ALA A 138 2.80 13.81 11.57
C ALA A 138 2.23 15.19 11.15
N TRP A 139 1.11 15.59 11.76
CA TRP A 139 0.67 16.98 11.70
C TRP A 139 1.44 17.82 12.72
N TYR A 140 1.74 19.09 12.40
CA TYR A 140 2.48 20.02 13.27
C TYR A 140 1.91 20.09 14.69
N ASN A 141 0.58 20.07 14.80
CA ASN A 141 -0.14 20.13 16.06
C ASN A 141 0.05 18.87 16.91
N GLN A 142 0.18 17.68 16.30
CA GLN A 142 0.38 16.44 17.04
C GLN A 142 1.74 16.42 17.75
N VAL A 143 2.80 16.82 17.04
CA VAL A 143 4.14 16.87 17.64
C VAL A 143 4.26 18.01 18.62
N ALA A 144 3.72 19.20 18.31
CA ALA A 144 3.69 20.30 19.27
C ALA A 144 3.01 19.88 20.59
N ASN A 145 1.84 19.24 20.50
CA ASN A 145 1.10 18.75 21.66
C ASN A 145 1.89 17.70 22.46
N LEU A 146 2.54 16.76 21.79
CA LEU A 146 3.35 15.71 22.40
C LEU A 146 4.56 16.29 23.14
N LEU A 147 5.24 17.26 22.53
CA LEU A 147 6.38 17.95 23.13
C LEU A 147 5.96 18.80 24.31
N GLU A 148 4.89 19.59 24.17
CA GLU A 148 4.36 20.45 25.24
C GLU A 148 4.11 19.67 26.53
N VAL A 149 3.46 18.50 26.45
CA VAL A 149 3.14 17.71 27.65
C VAL A 149 4.32 16.90 28.19
N ASN A 150 5.40 16.77 27.43
CA ASN A 150 6.59 16.02 27.82
C ASN A 150 7.83 16.90 28.00
N TRP A 151 7.68 18.23 28.04
CA TRP A 151 8.78 19.20 28.10
C TRP A 151 9.49 19.23 29.48
N SER A 152 10.12 18.11 29.84
CA SER A 152 10.93 17.94 31.04
C SER A 152 11.99 16.86 30.85
N SER A 153 13.10 16.96 31.58
CA SER A 153 14.19 15.97 31.58
C SER A 153 13.74 14.54 31.76
N SER A 154 12.83 14.38 32.73
CA SER A 154 12.34 13.09 33.14
C SER A 154 11.55 12.39 32.04
N ARG A 155 10.89 13.15 31.14
CA ARG A 155 9.99 12.63 30.11
C ARG A 155 10.61 12.64 28.72
N LEU A 156 11.34 13.68 28.32
CA LEU A 156 11.98 13.75 27.00
C LEU A 156 12.95 12.59 26.76
N LYS A 157 13.69 12.17 27.80
CA LYS A 157 14.61 11.03 27.71
C LYS A 157 13.92 9.69 27.41
N ASN A 158 12.62 9.60 27.69
CA ASN A 158 11.77 8.42 27.50
C ASN A 158 10.99 8.48 26.16
N LEU A 159 10.98 9.63 25.48
CA LEU A 159 10.23 9.83 24.25
C LEU A 159 11.06 9.37 23.05
N ILE A 160 10.56 8.37 22.32
CA ILE A 160 11.13 7.94 21.04
C ILE A 160 10.08 8.23 19.97
N ILE A 161 10.33 9.16 19.05
CA ILE A 161 9.39 9.46 17.98
C ILE A 161 9.85 8.74 16.73
N LEU A 162 9.02 7.86 16.19
CA LEU A 162 9.13 7.32 14.83
C LEU A 162 8.07 8.05 14.00
N GLY A 163 8.38 8.77 12.94
CA GLY A 163 7.34 9.55 12.26
C GLY A 163 7.77 10.13 10.94
N VAL A 164 7.00 11.06 10.39
CA VAL A 164 7.34 11.74 9.13
C VAL A 164 8.51 12.74 9.32
N SER A 165 9.40 12.92 8.35
CA SER A 165 10.49 13.91 8.39
C SER A 165 9.94 15.33 8.49
N MET A 166 10.56 16.14 9.34
CA MET A 166 10.17 17.55 9.54
C MET A 166 11.03 18.53 8.76
N HIS A 167 12.11 18.05 8.12
CA HIS A 167 13.11 18.91 7.47
C HIS A 167 12.59 19.75 6.28
N ASN A 168 11.45 19.39 5.69
CA ASN A 168 10.88 20.05 4.49
C ASN A 168 9.49 20.67 4.71
N TRP A 169 9.11 21.05 5.93
CA TRP A 169 7.84 21.76 6.19
C TRP A 169 7.84 23.21 5.67
N ASN A 170 7.91 23.40 4.35
CA ASN A 170 7.76 24.70 3.68
C ASN A 170 6.33 24.98 3.20
N GLY A 171 5.33 24.24 3.69
CA GLY A 171 3.92 24.48 3.35
C GLY A 171 3.51 24.04 1.94
N THR A 172 4.40 23.42 1.17
CA THR A 172 4.06 22.76 -0.09
C THR A 172 3.86 21.26 0.17
N TYR A 173 2.69 20.75 -0.22
CA TYR A 173 2.20 19.38 0.00
C TYR A 173 2.97 18.32 -0.83
N ASP A 174 4.29 18.22 -0.69
CA ASP A 174 5.08 17.19 -1.37
C ASP A 174 5.51 16.09 -0.40
N GLU A 175 4.98 14.88 -0.66
CA GLU A 175 5.33 13.51 -0.19
C GLU A 175 5.66 13.27 1.30
N PRO A 176 5.15 12.19 1.95
CA PRO A 176 5.51 11.86 3.34
C PRO A 176 6.94 11.25 3.43
N TYR A 177 7.86 12.01 3.99
CA TYR A 177 9.23 11.60 4.40
C TYR A 177 9.16 10.88 5.78
N TYR A 178 10.04 9.97 6.23
CA TYR A 178 9.99 9.43 7.63
C TYR A 178 11.31 9.54 8.42
N GLU A 179 11.29 10.12 9.64
CA GLU A 179 12.40 10.33 10.58
C GLU A 179 12.16 9.73 11.98
N MET A 180 13.24 9.35 12.66
CA MET A 180 13.24 9.04 14.09
C MET A 180 14.03 10.10 14.88
N PHE A 181 13.45 10.69 15.92
CA PHE A 181 14.02 11.85 16.63
C PHE A 181 14.07 11.71 18.15
N HIS A 182 15.05 12.39 18.78
CA HIS A 182 15.24 12.54 20.22
C HIS A 182 15.57 14.02 20.57
N ILE A 183 15.14 14.51 21.75
CA ILE A 183 15.35 15.90 22.23
C ILE A 183 16.08 15.91 23.58
N ASP A 184 17.22 16.61 23.68
CA ASP A 184 18.07 16.74 24.88
C ASP A 184 18.08 18.21 25.39
N GLU A 185 18.24 18.41 26.71
CA GLU A 185 17.93 19.66 27.44
C GLU A 185 19.05 20.70 27.54
N THR A 186 20.21 20.48 26.92
CA THR A 186 21.37 21.36 27.14
C THR A 186 21.27 22.74 26.46
N GLU A 187 20.17 23.06 25.79
CA GLU A 187 19.94 24.34 25.12
C GLU A 187 19.13 25.33 25.98
N LYS A 188 19.80 26.39 26.47
CA LYS A 188 19.12 27.55 27.07
C LYS A 188 18.48 28.41 25.96
N LEU A 189 17.15 28.43 25.91
CA LEU A 189 16.35 29.28 25.03
C LEU A 189 16.31 30.73 25.57
N THR A 190 16.80 31.71 24.81
CA THR A 190 16.63 33.15 25.11
C THR A 190 15.58 33.78 24.20
N ALA A 191 14.76 34.67 24.77
CA ALA A 191 13.43 35.07 24.30
C ALA A 191 13.36 36.02 23.07
N ASN A 192 14.35 36.04 22.18
CA ASN A 192 14.38 36.98 21.04
C ASN A 192 14.57 36.37 19.65
N ASP A 193 14.61 35.04 19.52
CA ASP A 193 14.74 34.38 18.22
C ASP A 193 13.39 33.84 17.73
N ARG A 194 13.06 34.17 16.47
CA ARG A 194 11.84 33.73 15.79
C ARG A 194 11.75 32.20 15.85
N TRP A 195 10.56 31.70 16.16
CA TRP A 195 10.18 30.30 16.36
C TRP A 195 10.61 29.35 15.21
N PHE A 196 11.86 28.89 15.24
CA PHE A 196 12.34 27.66 14.58
C PHE A 196 13.63 27.21 15.27
N PRO A 197 13.64 26.14 16.08
CA PRO A 197 14.87 25.46 16.40
C PRO A 197 15.33 24.72 15.15
N THR A 198 16.34 25.25 14.48
CA THR A 198 17.14 24.50 13.51
C THR A 198 17.84 23.35 14.25
N LEU A 199 17.51 22.12 13.87
CA LEU A 199 18.03 20.84 14.38
C LEU A 199 19.49 20.56 13.94
N ASP A 200 20.37 21.56 14.03
CA ASP A 200 21.80 21.40 13.78
C ASP A 200 22.61 22.26 14.76
N LYS A 201 22.98 21.65 15.91
CA LYS A 201 24.26 21.81 16.64
C LYS A 201 24.23 21.10 18.00
N ILE A 202 24.41 19.78 17.99
CA ILE A 202 25.12 19.15 19.11
C ILE A 202 26.61 19.38 18.84
N ARG A 203 27.16 20.45 19.46
CA ARG A 203 28.61 20.70 19.43
C ARG A 203 29.28 19.73 20.40
N VAL A 204 30.04 18.83 19.82
CA VAL A 204 30.93 17.85 20.47
C VAL A 204 32.23 18.57 20.83
N ASP A 205 32.68 18.47 22.07
CA ASP A 205 34.12 18.56 22.37
C ASP A 205 34.65 17.13 22.57
N HIS A 206 35.45 16.72 21.56
CA HIS A 206 36.59 15.79 21.49
C HIS A 206 36.64 14.58 22.46
N GLU A 207 36.84 13.33 22.05
CA GLU A 207 37.60 12.76 20.93
C GLU A 207 36.95 11.44 20.45
N ASP A 208 37.00 11.25 19.14
CA ASP A 208 36.84 10.01 18.37
C ASP A 208 35.47 9.29 18.31
N ALA A 209 34.80 9.58 17.17
CA ALA A 209 33.76 8.81 16.49
C ALA A 209 32.39 8.68 17.17
N LYS A 210 31.60 9.76 17.12
CA LYS A 210 30.13 9.72 17.24
C LYS A 210 29.48 9.82 15.86
N PRO A 211 28.33 9.17 15.64
CA PRO A 211 27.67 9.17 14.35
C PRO A 211 26.93 10.50 14.18
N SER A 212 27.35 11.29 13.20
CA SER A 212 26.81 12.62 12.90
C SER A 212 25.37 12.51 12.39
N GLY A 213 24.50 13.51 12.61
CA GLY A 213 23.12 13.54 12.07
C GLY A 213 22.97 13.19 10.58
N ASP A 214 24.09 13.20 9.83
CA ASP A 214 24.28 12.61 8.51
C ASP A 214 23.83 11.15 8.34
N TRP A 215 23.87 10.28 9.37
CA TRP A 215 23.48 8.86 9.24
C TRP A 215 21.99 8.62 9.42
N ILE A 216 21.33 9.25 10.42
CA ILE A 216 19.86 9.19 10.59
C ILE A 216 19.21 9.80 9.37
N ARG A 217 19.80 10.89 8.86
CA ARG A 217 19.48 11.47 7.57
C ARG A 217 19.63 10.50 6.41
N LYS A 218 20.69 9.68 6.35
CA LYS A 218 20.86 8.65 5.30
C LYS A 218 19.92 7.46 5.45
N LEU A 219 19.61 7.03 6.68
CA LEU A 219 18.63 5.99 6.97
C LEU A 219 17.23 6.45 6.59
N ARG A 220 16.84 7.67 6.95
CA ARG A 220 15.65 8.40 6.50
C ARG A 220 15.59 8.53 4.99
N ASP A 221 16.62 9.11 4.38
CA ASP A 221 16.68 9.29 2.93
C ASP A 221 16.67 7.92 2.22
N ARG A 222 17.10 6.82 2.87
CA ARG A 222 16.94 5.44 2.37
C ARG A 222 15.52 4.93 2.59
N MET A 223 14.97 4.94 3.79
CA MET A 223 13.60 4.50 4.10
C MET A 223 12.60 5.17 3.16
N GLN A 224 12.79 6.46 2.93
CA GLN A 224 11.96 7.21 2.00
C GLN A 224 12.33 7.02 0.54
N ARG A 225 13.61 7.03 0.12
CA ARG A 225 13.92 6.72 -1.30
C ARG A 225 13.46 5.32 -1.68
N PHE A 226 13.52 4.35 -0.78
CA PHE A 226 13.02 2.99 -1.01
C PHE A 226 11.50 2.92 -0.90
N TYR A 227 10.86 3.62 0.05
CA TYR A 227 9.40 3.76 0.06
C TYR A 227 8.90 4.44 -1.24
N LEU A 228 9.57 5.48 -1.71
CA LEU A 228 9.24 6.17 -2.96
C LEU A 228 9.75 5.44 -4.22
N GLN A 229 10.76 4.56 -4.15
CA GLN A 229 11.21 3.77 -5.31
C GLN A 229 10.45 2.45 -5.46
N GLN A 230 10.00 1.86 -4.35
CA GLN A 230 9.17 0.65 -4.32
C GLN A 230 7.67 0.93 -4.31
N PHE A 231 7.23 2.08 -3.78
CA PHE A 231 5.81 2.44 -3.59
C PHE A 231 5.43 3.84 -4.11
N ALA A 232 6.38 4.71 -4.50
CA ALA A 232 6.05 5.70 -5.53
C ALA A 232 6.21 5.02 -6.90
N PRO A 233 5.49 5.47 -7.93
CA PRO A 233 5.61 4.93 -9.27
C PRO A 233 7.10 4.95 -9.63
N ASN A 234 7.69 3.76 -9.77
CA ASN A 234 9.12 3.62 -10.00
C ASN A 234 9.49 4.53 -11.19
N GLN A 235 10.60 5.27 -11.13
CA GLN A 235 10.91 6.34 -12.09
C GLN A 235 10.97 5.87 -13.56
N LYS A 236 11.12 4.56 -13.79
CA LYS A 236 11.02 3.88 -15.09
C LYS A 236 9.57 3.64 -15.56
N TRP A 237 8.62 3.66 -14.63
CA TRP A 237 7.18 3.43 -14.74
C TRP A 237 6.32 4.65 -14.34
N LYS A 238 6.97 5.74 -13.88
CA LYS A 238 6.37 7.00 -13.41
C LYS A 238 5.66 7.79 -14.51
N ASN A 239 5.66 7.27 -15.74
CA ASN A 239 4.92 7.84 -16.87
C ASN A 239 3.88 6.86 -17.44
N ASN A 240 3.78 5.63 -16.93
CA ASN A 240 3.09 4.55 -17.66
C ASN A 240 1.62 4.38 -17.21
N PHE A 241 1.22 5.02 -16.10
CA PHE A 241 -0.14 4.99 -15.53
C PHE A 241 -0.47 6.32 -14.81
N HIS A 242 -0.31 7.49 -15.45
CA HIS A 242 -0.56 8.78 -14.80
C HIS A 242 -1.66 9.62 -15.46
N GLY A 243 -2.49 10.17 -14.58
CA GLY A 243 -3.19 11.45 -14.71
C GLY A 243 -2.79 12.27 -13.49
N GLU A 244 -2.41 13.53 -13.71
CA GLU A 244 -1.97 14.48 -12.68
C GLU A 244 -3.06 14.67 -11.61
N ASN A 245 -2.65 14.60 -10.34
CA ASN A 245 -3.43 14.76 -9.11
C ASN A 245 -3.90 13.48 -8.39
N VAL A 246 -3.59 13.51 -7.09
CA VAL A 246 -4.18 12.79 -5.95
C VAL A 246 -3.69 11.36 -5.73
N SER A 247 -3.07 11.16 -4.57
CA SER A 247 -2.95 9.91 -3.81
C SER A 247 -3.98 8.86 -4.24
N ARG A 248 -3.56 7.94 -5.11
CA ARG A 248 -4.37 6.81 -5.59
C ARG A 248 -4.30 5.69 -4.56
N ALA A 249 -4.93 5.92 -3.42
CA ALA A 249 -5.41 4.81 -2.62
C ALA A 249 -6.37 3.98 -3.49
N PRO A 250 -6.40 2.64 -3.39
CA PRO A 250 -7.49 1.85 -3.94
C PRO A 250 -8.80 2.40 -3.36
N SER A 251 -9.50 3.26 -4.11
CA SER A 251 -10.76 3.85 -3.67
C SER A 251 -11.85 2.80 -3.86
N ARG A 252 -12.21 2.16 -2.76
CA ARG A 252 -13.24 1.12 -2.66
C ARG A 252 -14.58 1.75 -2.37
N TYR A 253 -15.56 1.51 -3.22
CA TYR A 253 -16.99 1.34 -2.89
C TYR A 253 -17.79 1.07 -4.15
N LEU A 254 -17.48 -0.04 -4.83
CA LEU A 254 -18.35 -0.55 -5.88
C LEU A 254 -18.66 -1.99 -5.53
N LYS A 255 -19.70 -2.19 -4.72
CA LYS A 255 -20.38 -3.51 -4.58
C LYS A 255 -21.12 -3.89 -5.87
N THR A 256 -21.27 -2.94 -6.78
CA THR A 256 -21.94 -3.11 -8.05
C THR A 256 -21.08 -2.53 -9.15
N TRP A 257 -20.99 -3.24 -10.27
CA TRP A 257 -20.33 -2.76 -11.47
C TRP A 257 -20.88 -1.39 -11.89
N SER A 258 -20.00 -0.50 -12.35
CA SER A 258 -20.36 0.85 -12.81
C SER A 258 -19.76 1.16 -14.17
N ILE A 259 -20.44 2.05 -14.89
CA ILE A 259 -19.98 2.57 -16.18
C ILE A 259 -18.79 3.53 -15.94
N PRO A 260 -17.72 3.50 -16.76
CA PRO A 260 -16.61 4.44 -16.62
C PRO A 260 -17.01 5.89 -16.97
N GLN A 261 -16.14 6.84 -16.63
CA GLN A 261 -16.36 8.25 -16.96
C GLN A 261 -16.36 8.49 -18.48
N ALA A 262 -17.01 9.56 -18.92
CA ALA A 262 -17.07 9.92 -20.35
C ALA A 262 -15.68 9.94 -21.01
N GLY A 263 -15.56 9.26 -22.15
CA GLY A 263 -14.33 9.09 -22.93
C GLY A 263 -13.34 8.05 -22.38
N TRP A 264 -13.72 7.23 -21.39
CA TRP A 264 -12.88 6.15 -20.86
C TRP A 264 -13.35 4.77 -21.30
N ILE A 265 -12.39 3.89 -21.55
CA ILE A 265 -12.62 2.46 -21.68
C ILE A 265 -12.33 1.79 -20.34
N LYS A 266 -13.15 0.82 -19.94
CA LYS A 266 -12.95 0.04 -18.71
C LYS A 266 -12.64 -1.42 -19.04
N LEU A 267 -11.51 -1.92 -18.54
CA LEU A 267 -11.08 -3.31 -18.52
C LEU A 267 -11.38 -3.92 -17.14
N ASN A 268 -12.29 -4.89 -17.08
CA ASN A 268 -12.41 -5.78 -15.93
C ASN A 268 -11.71 -7.11 -16.28
N PHE A 269 -10.86 -7.62 -15.40
CA PHE A 269 -10.16 -8.90 -15.59
C PHE A 269 -10.30 -9.80 -14.37
N ASP A 270 -10.22 -11.11 -14.58
CA ASP A 270 -10.22 -12.11 -13.51
C ASP A 270 -9.45 -13.38 -13.89
N GLY A 271 -9.12 -14.18 -12.89
CA GLY A 271 -8.52 -15.51 -13.00
C GLY A 271 -9.15 -16.46 -12.00
N TYR A 272 -9.50 -17.67 -12.45
CA TYR A 272 -10.23 -18.65 -11.67
C TYR A 272 -9.62 -20.05 -11.84
N GLY A 273 -9.54 -20.82 -10.76
CA GLY A 273 -9.14 -22.23 -10.84
C GLY A 273 -8.73 -22.85 -9.52
N ASN A 274 -8.52 -24.16 -9.54
CA ASN A 274 -8.03 -24.95 -8.41
C ASN A 274 -7.15 -26.12 -8.87
N GLU A 275 -7.64 -26.91 -9.83
CA GLU A 275 -6.87 -27.97 -10.51
C GLU A 275 -6.62 -27.65 -11.98
N SER A 276 -7.59 -26.99 -12.61
CA SER A 276 -7.48 -26.35 -13.91
C SER A 276 -7.76 -24.87 -13.72
N TYR A 277 -7.10 -24.04 -14.53
CA TYR A 277 -7.13 -22.59 -14.38
C TYR A 277 -7.51 -21.94 -15.70
N GLY A 278 -8.28 -20.86 -15.61
CA GLY A 278 -8.70 -20.06 -16.74
C GLY A 278 -8.68 -18.59 -16.35
N TYR A 279 -8.58 -17.75 -17.36
CA TYR A 279 -8.59 -16.30 -17.23
C TYR A 279 -9.62 -15.70 -18.18
N GLY A 280 -10.06 -14.48 -17.89
CA GLY A 280 -11.00 -13.79 -18.74
C GLY A 280 -11.24 -12.34 -18.34
N GLY A 281 -11.96 -11.61 -19.19
CA GLY A 281 -12.28 -10.23 -18.92
C GLY A 281 -13.08 -9.55 -20.02
N ILE A 282 -13.50 -8.32 -19.72
CA ILE A 282 -14.34 -7.48 -20.58
C ILE A 282 -13.77 -6.08 -20.72
N LEU A 283 -13.96 -5.50 -21.90
CA LEU A 283 -13.71 -4.10 -22.23
C LEU A 283 -15.03 -3.41 -22.56
N CYS A 284 -15.36 -2.34 -21.84
CA CYS A 284 -16.59 -1.56 -22.04
C CYS A 284 -16.27 -0.08 -22.27
N ASN A 285 -17.12 0.62 -23.04
CA ASN A 285 -17.06 2.07 -23.16
C ASN A 285 -17.87 2.77 -22.04
N ASP A 286 -17.88 4.10 -22.10
CA ASP A 286 -18.60 5.04 -21.24
C ASP A 286 -20.12 5.09 -21.48
N ASP A 287 -20.64 4.37 -22.47
CA ASP A 287 -22.06 4.06 -22.62
C ASP A 287 -22.44 2.73 -21.95
N GLY A 288 -21.46 2.02 -21.36
CA GLY A 288 -21.63 0.70 -20.76
C GLY A 288 -21.75 -0.44 -21.77
N GLU A 289 -21.47 -0.18 -23.05
CA GLU A 289 -21.46 -1.19 -24.10
C GLU A 289 -20.19 -2.03 -24.03
N ILE A 290 -20.34 -3.36 -24.13
CA ILE A 290 -19.20 -4.28 -24.20
C ILE A 290 -18.62 -4.20 -25.61
N LEU A 291 -17.39 -3.71 -25.72
CA LEU A 291 -16.63 -3.59 -26.97
C LEU A 291 -15.98 -4.92 -27.34
N LEU A 292 -15.40 -5.58 -26.34
CA LEU A 292 -14.68 -6.84 -26.47
C LEU A 292 -14.77 -7.63 -25.17
N SER A 293 -14.86 -8.95 -25.28
CA SER A 293 -14.68 -9.88 -24.17
C SER A 293 -13.68 -10.96 -24.57
N TYR A 294 -12.99 -11.54 -23.61
CA TYR A 294 -11.99 -12.58 -23.86
C TYR A 294 -11.97 -13.61 -22.74
N ALA A 295 -11.55 -14.82 -23.10
CA ALA A 295 -11.31 -15.91 -22.15
C ALA A 295 -10.30 -16.90 -22.72
N GLY A 296 -9.59 -17.60 -21.85
CA GLY A 296 -8.69 -18.67 -22.26
C GLY A 296 -8.26 -19.57 -21.11
N PRO A 297 -7.78 -20.79 -21.43
CA PRO A 297 -7.22 -21.69 -20.44
C PRO A 297 -5.78 -21.26 -20.10
N MET A 298 -5.37 -21.50 -18.85
CA MET A 298 -3.95 -21.46 -18.49
C MET A 298 -3.23 -22.70 -19.01
N PRO A 299 -2.02 -22.57 -19.58
CA PRO A 299 -1.21 -23.73 -19.98
C PRO A 299 -0.86 -24.60 -18.77
N SER A 300 -0.90 -25.93 -18.93
CA SER A 300 -0.58 -26.90 -17.87
C SER A 300 0.84 -26.77 -17.30
N ALA A 301 1.76 -26.12 -18.02
CA ALA A 301 3.12 -25.83 -17.54
C ALA A 301 3.16 -24.72 -16.47
N ASN A 302 2.10 -23.91 -16.35
CA ASN A 302 2.01 -22.79 -15.41
C ASN A 302 1.17 -23.12 -14.16
N THR A 303 0.65 -24.35 -14.07
CA THR A 303 -0.16 -24.82 -12.94
C THR A 303 0.74 -25.54 -11.93
N ASN A 304 1.46 -24.78 -11.11
CA ASN A 304 2.17 -25.33 -9.96
C ASN A 304 1.19 -26.09 -9.05
N HIS A 305 1.65 -27.12 -8.32
CA HIS A 305 0.85 -27.89 -7.34
C HIS A 305 0.36 -27.08 -6.11
N ASP A 306 0.56 -25.77 -6.12
CA ASP A 306 0.10 -24.84 -5.10
C ASP A 306 -1.08 -24.04 -5.68
N ASN A 307 -2.28 -24.34 -5.18
CA ASN A 307 -3.52 -23.83 -5.78
C ASN A 307 -3.64 -22.31 -5.69
N HIS A 308 -3.01 -21.70 -4.69
CA HIS A 308 -2.96 -20.25 -4.54
C HIS A 308 -2.11 -19.61 -5.64
N LYS A 309 -0.95 -20.20 -5.96
CA LYS A 309 -0.06 -19.73 -7.02
C LYS A 309 -0.69 -19.85 -8.41
N GLY A 310 -1.42 -20.92 -8.67
CA GLY A 310 -2.14 -21.11 -9.94
C GLY A 310 -3.22 -20.05 -10.18
N THR A 311 -3.97 -19.70 -9.13
CA THR A 311 -5.03 -18.68 -9.22
C THR A 311 -4.44 -17.30 -9.51
N ILE A 312 -3.38 -16.93 -8.79
CA ILE A 312 -2.68 -15.65 -9.04
C ILE A 312 -2.07 -15.60 -10.45
N ALA A 313 -1.50 -16.70 -10.94
CA ALA A 313 -0.98 -16.75 -12.31
C ALA A 313 -2.09 -16.52 -13.35
N ALA A 314 -3.29 -17.09 -13.14
CA ALA A 314 -4.45 -16.85 -13.99
C ALA A 314 -4.92 -15.39 -13.95
N GLN A 315 -4.89 -14.76 -12.77
CA GLN A 315 -5.23 -13.33 -12.61
C GLN A 315 -4.27 -12.43 -13.39
N VAL A 316 -2.95 -12.70 -13.29
CA VAL A 316 -1.92 -11.96 -14.04
C VAL A 316 -2.10 -12.15 -15.55
N GLU A 317 -2.37 -13.37 -16.01
CA GLU A 317 -2.59 -13.63 -17.43
C GLU A 317 -3.90 -13.00 -17.94
N GLY A 318 -4.95 -12.98 -17.11
CA GLY A 318 -6.20 -12.26 -17.39
C GLY A 318 -5.93 -10.78 -17.67
N LEU A 319 -5.25 -10.09 -16.75
CA LEU A 319 -4.85 -8.70 -16.95
C LEU A 319 -4.02 -8.52 -18.24
N ARG A 320 -3.01 -9.37 -18.46
CA ARG A 320 -2.13 -9.30 -19.64
C ARG A 320 -2.89 -9.42 -20.94
N GLN A 321 -3.80 -10.38 -21.04
CA GLN A 321 -4.61 -10.58 -22.24
C GLN A 321 -5.62 -9.46 -22.43
N GLY A 322 -6.16 -8.89 -21.33
CA GLY A 322 -6.99 -7.69 -21.37
C GLY A 322 -6.27 -6.48 -21.96
N VAL A 323 -5.02 -6.23 -21.55
CA VAL A 323 -4.17 -5.17 -22.11
C VAL A 323 -3.89 -5.40 -23.60
N ARG A 324 -3.64 -6.65 -24.02
CA ARG A 324 -3.49 -7.01 -25.44
C ARG A 324 -4.75 -6.76 -26.24
N CYS A 325 -5.90 -7.15 -25.73
CA CYS A 325 -7.18 -6.91 -26.37
C CYS A 325 -7.49 -5.42 -26.50
N PHE A 326 -7.17 -4.62 -25.47
CA PHE A 326 -7.31 -3.17 -25.51
C PHE A 326 -6.47 -2.55 -26.63
N LYS A 327 -5.19 -2.94 -26.75
CA LYS A 327 -4.34 -2.45 -27.84
C LYS A 327 -4.79 -2.90 -29.22
N GLN A 328 -5.31 -4.12 -29.34
CA GLN A 328 -5.91 -4.60 -30.58
C GLN A 328 -7.12 -3.75 -30.98
N LEU A 329 -8.00 -3.43 -30.02
CA LEU A 329 -9.18 -2.59 -30.24
C LEU A 329 -8.80 -1.19 -30.76
N LEU A 330 -7.70 -0.64 -30.25
CA LEU A 330 -7.27 0.74 -30.53
C LEU A 330 -6.39 0.90 -31.77
N SER A 331 -5.98 -0.19 -32.41
CA SER A 331 -5.13 -0.20 -33.61
C SER A 331 -5.72 0.55 -34.83
N LEU A 332 -6.84 1.26 -34.67
CA LEU A 332 -7.59 2.00 -35.68
C LEU A 332 -7.85 3.49 -35.33
N SER A 333 -7.39 4.04 -34.19
CA SER A 333 -7.63 5.46 -33.84
C SER A 333 -6.42 6.16 -33.20
N TYR A 334 -6.27 7.45 -33.49
CA TYR A 334 -5.15 8.33 -33.07
C TYR A 334 -5.47 9.19 -31.83
N ASP A 335 -6.55 8.92 -31.10
CA ASP A 335 -6.95 9.71 -29.93
C ASP A 335 -6.16 9.31 -28.67
N ASP A 336 -6.00 10.24 -27.72
CA ASP A 336 -5.45 9.97 -26.39
C ASP A 336 -6.31 8.92 -25.65
N HIS A 337 -5.86 7.67 -25.63
CA HIS A 337 -6.64 6.58 -25.06
C HIS A 337 -6.61 6.61 -23.54
N LYS A 338 -7.79 6.56 -22.93
CA LYS A 338 -7.97 6.52 -21.48
C LYS A 338 -8.52 5.16 -21.05
N LEU A 339 -7.84 4.51 -20.12
CA LEU A 339 -8.14 3.15 -19.66
C LEU A 339 -8.32 3.08 -18.15
N ILE A 340 -9.43 2.54 -17.69
CA ILE A 340 -9.61 2.08 -16.31
C ILE A 340 -9.42 0.57 -16.30
N ILE A 341 -8.55 0.06 -15.44
CA ILE A 341 -8.35 -1.36 -15.19
C ILE A 341 -8.90 -1.68 -13.80
N GLU A 342 -9.73 -2.70 -13.70
CA GLU A 342 -10.35 -3.16 -12.47
C GLU A 342 -10.15 -4.68 -12.32
N GLY A 343 -9.73 -5.11 -11.14
CA GLY A 343 -9.59 -6.53 -10.80
C GLY A 343 -9.81 -6.78 -9.31
N SER A 344 -10.15 -8.02 -8.98
CA SER A 344 -10.45 -8.46 -7.61
C SER A 344 -9.20 -8.95 -6.85
N ALA A 345 -8.14 -9.35 -7.56
CA ALA A 345 -6.88 -9.79 -6.97
C ALA A 345 -6.01 -8.60 -6.49
N LEU A 346 -6.04 -8.34 -5.19
CA LEU A 346 -5.34 -7.20 -4.58
C LEU A 346 -3.83 -7.19 -4.90
N SER A 347 -3.14 -8.33 -4.81
CA SER A 347 -1.71 -8.41 -5.12
C SER A 347 -1.41 -8.01 -6.57
N VAL A 348 -2.22 -8.47 -7.54
CA VAL A 348 -2.06 -8.13 -8.96
C VAL A 348 -2.29 -6.65 -9.20
N VAL A 349 -3.32 -6.07 -8.59
CA VAL A 349 -3.60 -4.62 -8.66
C VAL A 349 -2.48 -3.80 -8.03
N ARG A 350 -1.89 -4.26 -6.92
CA ARG A 350 -0.75 -3.60 -6.27
C ARG A 350 0.52 -3.66 -7.13
N TRP A 351 0.78 -4.79 -7.79
CA TRP A 351 1.88 -4.89 -8.74
C TRP A 351 1.68 -3.97 -9.95
N ALA A 352 0.46 -3.92 -10.50
CA ALA A 352 0.11 -3.05 -11.62
C ALA A 352 0.28 -1.56 -11.29
N ASN A 353 -0.03 -1.15 -10.05
CA ASN A 353 0.18 0.20 -9.55
C ASN A 353 1.62 0.49 -9.10
N ALA A 354 2.56 -0.46 -9.28
CA ALA A 354 3.93 -0.36 -8.76
C ALA A 354 4.00 -0.06 -7.26
N VAL A 355 3.01 -0.53 -6.50
CA VAL A 355 2.98 -0.50 -5.02
C VAL A 355 3.85 -1.62 -4.46
N ALA A 356 4.08 -2.70 -5.19
CA ALA A 356 5.05 -3.72 -4.83
C ALA A 356 5.63 -4.30 -6.11
N PRO A 357 6.89 -4.76 -6.12
CA PRO A 357 7.41 -5.49 -7.27
C PRO A 357 6.63 -6.80 -7.43
N PRO A 358 6.24 -7.18 -8.67
CA PRO A 358 5.72 -8.53 -8.90
C PRO A 358 6.82 -9.56 -8.62
N PRO A 359 6.46 -10.79 -8.19
CA PRO A 359 7.40 -11.90 -8.15
C PRO A 359 8.13 -12.08 -9.49
N HIS A 360 9.39 -12.53 -9.47
CA HIS A 360 10.22 -12.72 -10.67
C HIS A 360 9.52 -13.54 -11.78
N THR A 361 8.67 -14.49 -11.39
CA THR A 361 7.85 -15.29 -12.32
C THR A 361 6.92 -14.46 -13.20
N PHE A 362 6.46 -13.29 -12.71
CA PHE A 362 5.50 -12.42 -13.40
C PHE A 362 6.12 -11.12 -13.93
N GLU A 363 7.39 -10.83 -13.61
CA GLU A 363 8.07 -9.60 -14.04
C GLU A 363 7.98 -9.35 -15.55
N GLU A 364 8.22 -10.36 -16.38
CA GLU A 364 8.19 -10.21 -17.84
C GLU A 364 6.78 -9.89 -18.36
N ALA A 365 5.74 -10.45 -17.73
CA ALA A 365 4.35 -10.13 -18.08
C ALA A 365 4.03 -8.66 -17.78
N PHE A 366 4.43 -8.16 -16.60
CA PHE A 366 4.24 -6.75 -16.24
C PHE A 366 5.09 -5.82 -17.12
N LYS A 367 6.33 -6.19 -17.45
CA LYS A 367 7.16 -5.41 -18.37
C LYS A 367 6.50 -5.23 -19.73
N GLU A 368 5.95 -6.31 -20.28
CA GLU A 368 5.21 -6.26 -21.53
C GLU A 368 4.00 -5.33 -21.45
N MET A 369 3.11 -5.53 -20.45
CA MET A 369 1.89 -4.73 -20.31
C MET A 369 2.18 -3.24 -20.20
N CYS A 370 3.22 -2.89 -19.45
CA CYS A 370 3.58 -1.50 -19.28
C CYS A 370 4.22 -0.87 -20.53
N VAL A 371 4.94 -1.63 -21.36
CA VAL A 371 5.37 -1.16 -22.69
C VAL A 371 4.16 -0.91 -23.58
N MET A 372 3.17 -1.82 -23.52
CA MET A 372 1.93 -1.65 -24.28
C MET A 372 1.16 -0.39 -23.87
N LEU A 373 1.19 -0.01 -22.59
CA LEU A 373 0.41 1.10 -22.03
C LEU A 373 1.17 2.43 -21.91
N GLU A 374 2.39 2.54 -22.42
CA GLU A 374 3.25 3.73 -22.27
C GLU A 374 2.58 5.05 -22.73
N GLU A 375 1.77 5.00 -23.80
CA GLU A 375 1.03 6.15 -24.35
C GLU A 375 -0.44 6.19 -23.91
N THR A 376 -0.83 5.42 -22.90
CA THR A 376 -2.22 5.31 -22.44
C THR A 376 -2.39 5.94 -21.06
N ASN A 377 -3.33 6.87 -20.92
CA ASN A 377 -3.70 7.37 -19.60
C ASN A 377 -4.48 6.29 -18.86
N CYS A 378 -3.81 5.62 -17.93
CA CYS A 378 -4.36 4.43 -17.29
C CYS A 378 -4.52 4.60 -15.77
N LEU A 379 -5.67 4.14 -15.26
CA LEU A 379 -6.02 4.05 -13.84
C LEU A 379 -6.20 2.57 -13.49
N VAL A 380 -5.66 2.09 -12.37
CA VAL A 380 -5.82 0.69 -11.96
C VAL A 380 -6.41 0.62 -10.55
N TYR A 381 -7.57 -0.02 -10.43
CA TYR A 381 -8.34 -0.11 -9.20
C TYR A 381 -8.54 -1.55 -8.74
N HIS A 382 -8.58 -1.70 -7.42
CA HIS A 382 -9.07 -2.90 -6.77
C HIS A 382 -10.58 -2.77 -6.60
N ILE A 383 -11.32 -3.79 -7.04
CA ILE A 383 -12.78 -3.86 -6.87
C ILE A 383 -13.18 -5.14 -6.14
N TYR A 384 -14.39 -5.15 -5.60
CA TYR A 384 -14.96 -6.33 -4.96
C TYR A 384 -15.19 -7.45 -5.99
N PRO A 385 -14.99 -8.73 -5.62
CA PRO A 385 -15.31 -9.87 -6.47
C PRO A 385 -16.73 -9.79 -7.06
N GLU A 386 -17.71 -9.37 -6.27
CA GLU A 386 -19.12 -9.21 -6.66
C GLU A 386 -19.32 -8.15 -7.75
N ALA A 387 -18.48 -7.11 -7.78
CA ALA A 387 -18.48 -6.12 -8.86
C ALA A 387 -17.69 -6.56 -10.09
N ASN A 388 -16.97 -7.69 -9.99
CA ASN A 388 -16.15 -8.28 -11.04
C ASN A 388 -16.76 -9.57 -11.63
N ASP A 389 -18.00 -9.91 -11.28
CA ASP A 389 -18.66 -11.19 -11.63
C ASP A 389 -18.57 -11.53 -13.12
N LYS A 390 -18.72 -10.54 -14.01
CA LYS A 390 -18.63 -10.77 -15.47
C LYS A 390 -17.26 -11.28 -15.91
N ALA A 391 -16.18 -10.73 -15.36
CA ALA A 391 -14.83 -11.19 -15.64
C ALA A 391 -14.59 -12.57 -15.02
N CYS A 392 -15.14 -12.82 -13.83
CA CYS A 392 -15.10 -14.12 -13.16
C CYS A 392 -15.74 -15.24 -14.00
N GLU A 393 -16.93 -15.01 -14.54
CA GLU A 393 -17.63 -15.98 -15.40
C GLU A 393 -16.85 -16.28 -16.68
N LEU A 394 -16.18 -15.28 -17.27
CA LEU A 394 -15.29 -15.49 -18.40
C LEU A 394 -14.04 -16.28 -18.02
N ALA A 395 -13.48 -16.06 -16.83
CA ALA A 395 -12.37 -16.88 -16.33
C ALA A 395 -12.79 -18.34 -16.12
N LYS A 396 -13.99 -18.60 -15.59
CA LYS A 396 -14.57 -19.94 -15.47
C LYS A 396 -14.82 -20.58 -16.84
N LEU A 397 -15.28 -19.79 -17.83
CA LEU A 397 -15.39 -20.25 -19.21
C LEU A 397 -14.02 -20.63 -19.78
N GLY A 398 -12.99 -19.84 -19.48
CA GLY A 398 -11.60 -20.06 -19.90
C GLY A 398 -11.10 -21.48 -19.63
N ILE A 399 -11.47 -22.05 -18.47
CA ILE A 399 -11.13 -23.45 -18.11
C ILE A 399 -11.65 -24.47 -19.14
N LYS A 400 -12.81 -24.20 -19.74
CA LYS A 400 -13.50 -25.11 -20.66
C LYS A 400 -13.05 -24.96 -22.12
N LEU A 401 -12.28 -23.92 -22.43
CA LEU A 401 -11.83 -23.63 -23.79
C LEU A 401 -10.55 -24.40 -24.12
N THR A 402 -10.32 -24.66 -25.40
CA THR A 402 -9.10 -25.30 -25.90
C THR A 402 -7.98 -24.28 -26.21
N GLY A 403 -8.28 -22.99 -26.14
CA GLY A 403 -7.34 -21.91 -26.42
C GLY A 403 -7.93 -20.52 -26.12
N PHE A 404 -7.13 -19.49 -26.35
CA PHE A 404 -7.58 -18.10 -26.22
C PHE A 404 -8.67 -17.77 -27.23
N ASN A 405 -9.76 -17.19 -26.75
CA ASN A 405 -10.85 -16.68 -27.57
C ASN A 405 -11.13 -15.24 -27.19
N SER A 406 -11.45 -14.42 -28.19
CA SER A 406 -11.96 -13.07 -28.00
C SER A 406 -13.18 -12.86 -28.86
N TRP A 407 -14.15 -12.13 -28.34
CA TRP A 407 -15.41 -11.83 -28.98
C TRP A 407 -15.58 -10.32 -29.02
N SER A 408 -15.58 -9.77 -30.22
CA SER A 408 -15.76 -8.33 -30.46
C SER A 408 -17.05 -8.07 -31.20
N ARG A 409 -17.57 -6.85 -31.06
CA ARG A 409 -18.80 -6.41 -31.73
C ARG A 409 -18.67 -6.39 -33.27
N VAL A 410 -17.45 -6.42 -33.79
CA VAL A 410 -17.13 -6.50 -35.23
C VAL A 410 -17.45 -7.89 -35.80
N ASP A 411 -17.49 -8.93 -34.96
CA ASP A 411 -17.91 -10.29 -35.31
C ASP A 411 -19.30 -10.60 -34.70
N GLN A 412 -20.35 -10.16 -35.42
CA GLN A 412 -21.74 -10.20 -34.94
C GLN A 412 -22.24 -11.60 -34.58
N SER A 413 -21.78 -12.67 -35.25
CA SER A 413 -22.26 -14.04 -35.00
C SER A 413 -21.90 -14.55 -33.61
N CYS A 414 -20.69 -14.26 -33.13
CA CYS A 414 -20.22 -14.75 -31.83
C CYS A 414 -20.60 -13.82 -30.67
N TYR A 415 -20.72 -12.51 -30.94
CA TYR A 415 -21.08 -11.48 -29.97
C TYR A 415 -22.48 -11.72 -29.34
N TYR A 416 -23.49 -12.03 -30.15
CA TYR A 416 -24.86 -12.25 -29.66
C TYR A 416 -25.03 -13.57 -28.90
N TYR A 417 -24.23 -14.60 -29.17
CA TYR A 417 -24.29 -15.85 -28.40
C TYR A 417 -23.80 -15.62 -26.96
N LEU A 418 -22.66 -14.94 -26.80
CA LEU A 418 -22.08 -14.62 -25.50
C LEU A 418 -22.98 -13.67 -24.68
N LEU A 419 -23.50 -12.61 -25.32
CA LEU A 419 -24.42 -11.67 -24.67
C LEU A 419 -25.73 -12.32 -24.24
N ASN A 420 -26.32 -13.21 -25.04
CA ASN A 420 -27.62 -13.79 -24.72
C ASN A 420 -27.53 -15.02 -23.80
N HIS A 421 -26.40 -15.74 -23.76
CA HIS A 421 -26.31 -17.04 -23.07
C HIS A 421 -25.30 -17.06 -21.90
N ILE A 422 -24.38 -16.10 -21.82
CA ILE A 422 -23.35 -16.03 -20.76
C ILE A 422 -23.49 -14.75 -19.94
N LEU A 423 -23.76 -13.61 -20.58
CA LEU A 423 -23.87 -12.30 -19.90
C LEU A 423 -25.32 -11.82 -19.71
N GLY A 424 -26.30 -12.47 -20.34
CA GLY A 424 -27.72 -12.08 -20.38
C GLY A 424 -28.60 -12.75 -19.33
N SER A 425 -28.03 -13.58 -18.46
CA SER A 425 -28.68 -14.17 -17.29
C SER A 425 -28.33 -13.44 -15.98
N LEU A 426 -27.82 -12.22 -16.07
CA LEU A 426 -27.51 -11.32 -14.94
C LEU A 426 -28.64 -10.29 -14.74
#